data_AF-A0A9E2Z0Q5-F1
#
_entry.id   AF-A0A9E2Z0Q5-F1
#
_cell.length_a   1.000
_cell.length_b   1.000
_cell.length_c   1.000
_cell.angle_alpha   90.00
_cell.angle_beta   90.00
_cell.angle_gamma   90.00
#
_symmetry.space_group_name_H-M   'P 1'
#
loop_
_entity.id
_entity.type
_entity.pdbx_description
1 polymer ?
#
loop_
_entity_poly.entity_id
_entity_poly.type
_entity_poly.pdbx_seq_one_letter_code
_entity_poly.pdbx_strand_id
1 'polypeptide(L)'
;TEPSVIAQLADLSPYRPVSTLPAIRRDLSVAVDRDDLAEDLGDRVRDALGLDADCVESVEILAETPCAALPPRAVARLGARPDQKNVLLKVILRHLDRTLTDREANLLRDRVYAAVHRGSVHQWATVVDRPE
;
A
#
# COMPACT_ATOMS: atom_id res chain seq x y z
N THR A 1 15.25 3.12 -25.40
CA THR A 1 14.90 1.91 -24.63
C THR A 1 14.70 2.32 -23.19
N GLU A 2 13.61 1.89 -22.56
CA GLU A 2 13.28 2.23 -21.17
C GLU A 2 14.38 1.74 -20.20
N PRO A 3 14.87 2.59 -19.27
CA PRO A 3 15.94 2.21 -18.34
C PRO A 3 15.63 0.95 -17.52
N SER A 4 14.37 0.77 -17.10
CA SER A 4 13.93 -0.41 -16.34
C SER A 4 13.94 -1.70 -17.16
N VAL A 5 13.78 -1.62 -18.48
CA VAL A 5 13.94 -2.78 -19.38
C VAL A 5 15.42 -3.10 -19.54
N ILE A 6 16.28 -2.09 -19.71
CA ILE A 6 17.73 -2.27 -19.82
C ILE A 6 18.29 -2.93 -18.56
N ALA A 7 17.81 -2.54 -17.37
CA ALA A 7 18.26 -3.10 -16.10
C ALA A 7 18.01 -4.62 -15.99
N GLN A 8 16.96 -5.13 -16.62
CA GLN A 8 16.64 -6.57 -16.61
C GLN A 8 17.47 -7.38 -17.61
N LEU A 9 18.19 -6.73 -18.53
CA LEU A 9 19.10 -7.41 -19.47
C LEU A 9 20.47 -7.73 -18.85
N ALA A 10 20.67 -7.40 -17.57
CA ALA A 10 21.94 -7.60 -16.87
C ALA A 10 22.15 -9.04 -16.36
N ASP A 11 21.11 -9.86 -16.32
CA ASP A 11 21.16 -11.26 -15.90
C ASP A 11 20.14 -12.14 -16.66
N LEU A 12 20.07 -13.43 -16.32
CA LEU A 12 19.15 -14.41 -16.93
C LEU A 12 17.87 -14.61 -16.11
N SER A 13 17.55 -13.69 -15.19
CA SER A 13 16.30 -13.78 -14.44
C SER A 13 15.09 -13.61 -15.38
N PRO A 14 13.92 -14.21 -15.05
CA PRO A 14 12.73 -14.08 -15.89
C PRO A 14 12.34 -12.61 -16.08
N TYR A 15 12.00 -12.25 -17.31
CA TYR A 15 11.53 -10.90 -17.63
C TYR A 15 10.27 -10.56 -16.84
N ARG A 16 10.30 -9.39 -16.20
CA ARG A 16 9.17 -8.77 -15.51
C ARG A 16 8.62 -7.66 -16.40
N PRO A 17 7.33 -7.73 -16.80
CA PRO A 17 6.68 -6.67 -17.56
C PRO A 17 6.89 -5.30 -16.93
N VAL A 18 7.25 -4.31 -17.74
CA VAL A 18 7.44 -2.91 -17.32
C VAL A 18 6.36 -2.07 -17.98
N SER A 19 5.52 -1.42 -17.18
CA SER A 19 4.53 -0.46 -17.68
C SER A 19 5.18 0.90 -17.96
N THR A 20 4.87 1.47 -19.13
CA THR A 20 5.25 2.84 -19.52
C THR A 20 4.20 3.87 -19.14
N LEU A 21 3.13 3.45 -18.45
CA LEU A 21 1.99 4.29 -18.10
C LEU A 21 2.26 5.13 -16.85
N PRO A 22 1.51 6.23 -16.62
CA PRO A 22 1.69 7.04 -15.41
C PRO A 22 1.47 6.22 -14.14
N ALA A 23 2.40 6.32 -13.18
CA ALA A 23 2.22 5.76 -11.84
C ALA A 23 1.40 6.70 -10.95
N ILE A 24 0.60 6.11 -10.07
CA ILE A 24 -0.09 6.81 -9.00
C ILE A 24 0.50 6.37 -7.66
N ARG A 25 1.02 7.32 -6.88
CA ARG A 25 1.55 7.08 -5.54
C ARG A 25 0.48 7.28 -4.48
N ARG A 26 0.41 6.38 -3.49
CA ARG A 26 -0.40 6.52 -2.28
C ARG A 26 0.43 6.19 -1.04
N ASP A 27 0.44 7.13 -0.11
CA ASP A 27 1.09 6.94 1.19
C ASP A 27 0.01 6.63 2.24
N LEU A 28 0.22 5.55 2.99
CA LEU A 28 -0.70 5.02 3.98
C LEU A 28 -0.03 5.04 5.35
N SER A 29 -0.68 5.65 6.33
CA SER A 29 -0.30 5.50 7.73
C SER A 29 -1.21 4.46 8.36
N VAL A 30 -0.65 3.31 8.73
CA VAL A 30 -1.37 2.14 9.24
C VAL A 30 -0.80 1.71 10.59
N ALA A 31 -1.65 1.30 11.53
CA ALA A 31 -1.23 0.50 12.66
C ALA A 31 -1.14 -0.97 12.22
N VAL A 32 -0.05 -1.64 12.58
CA VAL A 32 0.23 -3.05 12.29
C VAL A 32 0.76 -3.72 13.55
N ASP A 33 0.80 -5.05 13.57
CA ASP A 33 1.33 -5.75 14.73
C ASP A 33 2.86 -5.54 14.82
N ARG A 34 3.41 -5.61 16.04
CA ARG A 34 4.82 -5.25 16.28
C ARG A 34 5.81 -6.02 15.41
N ASP A 35 5.52 -7.30 15.24
CA ASP A 35 6.39 -8.27 14.59
C ASP A 35 6.11 -8.39 13.09
N ASP A 36 5.14 -7.64 12.56
CA ASP A 36 4.85 -7.62 11.11
C ASP A 36 6.07 -7.12 10.33
N LEU A 37 6.51 -7.92 9.37
CA LEU A 37 7.59 -7.62 8.44
C LEU A 37 7.04 -7.09 7.10
N ALA A 38 7.93 -6.54 6.28
CA ALA A 38 7.57 -6.06 4.94
C ALA A 38 6.96 -7.17 4.06
N GLU A 39 7.42 -8.42 4.22
CA GLU A 39 6.88 -9.58 3.52
C GLU A 39 5.43 -9.88 3.93
N ASP A 40 5.13 -9.88 5.23
CA ASP A 40 3.76 -10.08 5.76
C ASP A 40 2.78 -9.01 5.26
N LEU A 41 3.27 -7.77 5.13
CA LEU A 41 2.47 -6.67 4.57
C LEU A 41 2.25 -6.88 3.07
N GLY A 42 3.30 -7.23 2.33
CA GLY A 42 3.24 -7.50 0.90
C GLY A 42 2.28 -8.65 0.56
N ASP A 43 2.30 -9.73 1.33
CA ASP A 43 1.40 -10.87 1.15
C ASP A 43 -0.05 -10.50 1.40
N ARG A 44 -0.34 -9.78 2.50
CA ARG A 44 -1.69 -9.26 2.75
C ARG A 44 -2.20 -8.35 1.64
N VAL A 45 -1.33 -7.50 1.09
CA VAL A 45 -1.69 -6.65 -0.05
C VAL A 45 -2.05 -7.50 -1.27
N ARG A 46 -1.21 -8.49 -1.61
CA ARG A 46 -1.44 -9.36 -2.76
C ARG A 46 -2.75 -10.15 -2.63
N ASP A 47 -2.99 -10.73 -1.46
CA ASP A 47 -4.19 -11.52 -1.17
C ASP A 47 -5.46 -10.67 -1.24
N ALA A 48 -5.42 -9.45 -0.70
CA ALA A 48 -6.58 -8.57 -0.70
C ALA A 48 -6.93 -8.01 -2.09
N LEU A 49 -5.93 -7.86 -2.96
CA LEU A 49 -6.12 -7.34 -4.30
C LEU A 49 -6.52 -8.42 -5.31
N GLY A 50 -6.06 -9.66 -5.12
CA GLY A 50 -6.42 -10.79 -5.98
C GLY A 50 -6.09 -10.50 -7.45
N LEU A 51 -7.11 -10.49 -8.31
CA LEU A 51 -6.93 -10.19 -9.74
C LEU A 51 -6.39 -8.77 -10.02
N ASP A 52 -6.58 -7.84 -9.08
CA ASP A 52 -6.06 -6.48 -9.22
C ASP A 52 -4.64 -6.33 -8.64
N ALA A 53 -4.00 -7.41 -8.19
CA ALA A 53 -2.65 -7.35 -7.62
C ALA A 53 -1.62 -6.84 -8.65
N ASP A 54 -1.83 -7.11 -9.94
CA ASP A 54 -0.98 -6.63 -11.03
C ASP A 54 -1.05 -5.09 -11.22
N CYS A 55 -1.97 -4.41 -10.53
CA CYS A 55 -1.99 -2.95 -10.47
C CYS A 55 -0.97 -2.39 -9.46
N VAL A 56 -0.39 -3.21 -8.58
CA VAL A 56 0.60 -2.78 -7.59
C VAL A 56 2.00 -3.03 -8.14
N GLU A 57 2.70 -1.93 -8.42
CA GLU A 57 4.10 -1.99 -8.87
C GLU A 57 5.05 -2.19 -7.69
N SER A 58 4.83 -1.47 -6.58
CA SER A 58 5.64 -1.64 -5.37
C SER A 58 4.89 -1.30 -4.09
N VAL A 59 5.31 -1.95 -3.00
CA VAL A 59 4.91 -1.68 -1.63
C VAL A 59 6.19 -1.52 -0.81
N GLU A 60 6.40 -0.35 -0.22
CA GLU A 60 7.63 0.02 0.48
C GLU A 60 7.32 0.61 1.86
N ILE A 61 8.00 0.12 2.91
CA ILE A 61 7.97 0.75 4.22
C ILE A 61 8.92 1.96 4.18
N LEU A 62 8.36 3.16 4.35
CA LEU A 62 9.15 4.40 4.42
C LEU A 62 9.63 4.69 5.85
N ALA A 63 8.81 4.38 6.85
CA ALA A 63 9.12 4.62 8.24
C ALA A 63 8.30 3.70 9.16
N GLU A 64 8.88 3.38 10.30
CA GLU A 64 8.21 2.68 11.39
C GLU A 64 8.30 3.50 12.66
N THR A 65 7.23 3.53 13.46
CA THR A 65 7.22 4.24 14.73
C THR A 65 6.40 3.43 15.74
N PRO A 66 6.99 3.00 16.88
CA PRO A 66 6.22 2.35 17.94
C PRO A 66 5.03 3.21 18.37
N CYS A 67 3.85 2.61 18.59
CA CYS A 67 2.67 3.39 18.94
C CYS A 67 2.83 4.17 20.26
N ALA A 68 3.66 3.67 21.18
CA ALA A 68 4.04 4.38 22.41
C ALA A 68 4.84 5.67 22.18
N ALA A 69 5.47 5.84 21.01
CA ALA A 69 6.24 7.03 20.63
C ALA A 69 5.45 8.00 19.73
N LEU A 70 4.20 7.67 19.39
CA LEU A 70 3.36 8.52 18.56
C LEU A 70 2.69 9.63 19.36
N PRO A 71 2.44 10.81 18.76
CA PRO A 71 1.58 11.81 19.36
C PRO A 71 0.18 11.25 19.66
N PRO A 72 -0.49 11.63 20.77
CA PRO A 72 -1.80 11.10 21.13
C PRO A 72 -2.87 11.22 20.03
N ARG A 73 -2.84 12.32 19.26
CA ARG A 73 -3.73 12.51 18.11
C ARG A 73 -3.53 11.46 17.01
N ALA A 74 -2.28 11.03 16.77
CA ALA A 74 -1.98 10.01 15.77
C ALA A 74 -2.47 8.63 16.24
N VAL A 75 -2.27 8.30 17.52
CA VAL A 75 -2.80 7.06 18.13
C VAL A 75 -4.33 7.02 18.00
N ALA A 76 -5.02 8.09 18.37
CA ALA A 76 -6.47 8.18 18.28
C ALA A 76 -6.98 8.06 16.83
N ARG A 77 -6.31 8.71 15.87
CA ARG A 77 -6.67 8.66 14.45
C ARG A 77 -6.51 7.26 13.84
N LEU A 78 -5.51 6.51 14.31
CA LEU A 78 -5.28 5.13 13.89
C LEU A 78 -6.12 4.13 14.70
N GLY A 79 -6.68 4.54 15.85
CA GLY A 79 -7.24 3.60 16.82
C GLY A 79 -6.25 2.52 17.24
N ALA A 80 -4.97 2.89 17.36
CA ALA A 80 -3.86 1.97 17.57
C ALA A 80 -3.73 1.56 19.05
N ARG A 81 -3.30 0.32 19.28
CA ARG A 81 -3.00 -0.20 20.61
C ARG A 81 -1.51 0.01 20.97
N PRO A 82 -1.13 0.03 22.27
CA PRO A 82 0.26 0.24 22.69
C PRO A 82 1.25 -0.85 22.23
N ASP A 83 0.77 -2.08 22.01
CA ASP A 83 1.55 -3.21 21.53
C ASP A 83 1.92 -3.08 20.04
N GLN A 84 1.19 -2.26 19.28
CA GLN A 84 1.36 -2.08 17.83
C GLN A 84 2.49 -1.11 17.46
N LYS A 85 2.79 -1.08 16.16
CA LYS A 85 3.61 -0.03 15.52
C LYS A 85 2.83 0.65 14.41
N ASN A 86 3.13 1.92 14.17
CA ASN A 86 2.71 2.62 12.97
C ASN A 86 3.74 2.39 11.86
N VAL A 87 3.26 2.06 10.68
CA VAL A 87 4.03 1.95 9.45
C VAL A 87 3.53 3.01 8.48
N LEU A 88 4.46 3.80 7.92
CA LEU A 88 4.22 4.64 6.76
C LEU A 88 4.55 3.82 5.52
N LEU A 89 3.51 3.35 4.83
CA LEU A 89 3.61 2.51 3.66
C LEU A 89 3.44 3.36 2.39
N LYS A 90 4.36 3.24 1.45
CA LYS A 90 4.25 3.78 0.10
C LYS A 90 3.78 2.68 -0.83
N VAL A 91 2.72 2.94 -1.57
CA VAL A 91 2.18 2.04 -2.58
C VAL A 91 2.24 2.75 -3.93
N ILE A 92 2.93 2.12 -4.89
CA ILE A 92 2.93 2.57 -6.29
C ILE A 92 1.93 1.73 -7.06
N LEU A 93 0.94 2.40 -7.63
CA LEU A 93 -0.09 1.79 -8.46
C LEU A 93 0.19 2.12 -9.92
N ARG A 94 0.39 1.08 -10.73
CA ARG A 94 0.57 1.19 -12.19
C ARG A 94 0.16 -0.13 -12.83
N HIS A 95 -0.90 -0.08 -13.63
CA HIS A 95 -1.32 -1.24 -14.42
C HIS A 95 -0.42 -1.36 -15.67
N LEU A 96 -0.25 -2.58 -16.19
CA LEU A 96 0.59 -2.87 -17.37
C LEU A 96 0.01 -2.28 -18.67
N ASP A 97 -1.29 -2.52 -18.92
CA ASP A 97 -1.90 -2.19 -20.22
C ASP A 97 -2.87 -0.98 -20.26
N ARG A 98 -3.17 -0.34 -19.12
CA ARG A 98 -4.13 0.78 -19.09
C ARG A 98 -3.81 1.82 -18.02
N THR A 99 -4.10 3.08 -18.29
CA THR A 99 -3.96 4.15 -17.28
C THR A 99 -4.99 3.95 -16.17
N LEU A 100 -4.54 4.01 -14.92
CA LEU A 100 -5.43 4.02 -13.76
C LEU A 100 -6.04 5.42 -13.57
N THR A 101 -7.33 5.46 -13.29
CA THR A 101 -7.98 6.69 -12.84
C THR A 101 -7.75 6.93 -11.35
N ASP A 102 -7.90 8.17 -10.90
CA ASP A 102 -7.82 8.49 -9.46
C ASP A 102 -8.86 7.72 -8.63
N ARG A 103 -10.05 7.49 -9.20
CA ARG A 103 -11.10 6.70 -8.55
C ARG A 103 -10.67 5.26 -8.32
N GLU A 104 -10.12 4.62 -9.35
CA GLU A 104 -9.60 3.24 -9.24
C GLU A 104 -8.44 3.17 -8.27
N ALA A 105 -7.52 4.12 -8.33
CA ALA A 105 -6.41 4.18 -7.38
C ALA A 105 -6.89 4.35 -5.94
N ASN A 106 -7.94 5.12 -5.70
CA ASN A 106 -8.53 5.28 -4.37
C ASN A 106 -9.22 3.99 -3.88
N LEU A 107 -9.91 3.26 -4.77
CA LEU A 107 -10.50 1.95 -4.45
C LEU A 107 -9.42 0.92 -4.10
N LEU A 108 -8.34 0.84 -4.89
CA LEU A 108 -7.20 -0.04 -4.61
C LEU A 108 -6.54 0.34 -3.29
N ARG A 109 -6.31 1.64 -3.07
CA ARG A 109 -5.77 2.16 -1.81
C ARG A 109 -6.61 1.74 -0.62
N ASP A 110 -7.94 1.82 -0.71
CA ASP A 110 -8.83 1.49 0.40
C ASP A 110 -8.81 -0.01 0.70
N ARG A 111 -8.75 -0.85 -0.33
CA ARG A 111 -8.57 -2.31 -0.17
C ARG A 111 -7.22 -2.65 0.48
N VAL A 112 -6.14 -2.04 0.01
CA VAL A 112 -4.80 -2.19 0.62
C VAL A 112 -4.82 -1.76 2.09
N TYR A 113 -5.41 -0.59 2.37
CA TYR A 113 -5.52 -0.07 3.72
C TYR A 113 -6.31 -1.01 4.63
N ALA A 114 -7.48 -1.50 4.18
CA ALA A 114 -8.30 -2.44 4.95
C ALA A 114 -7.57 -3.76 5.26
N ALA A 115 -6.77 -4.26 4.31
CA ALA A 115 -6.03 -5.51 4.47
C ALA A 115 -4.88 -5.40 5.48
N VAL A 116 -4.22 -4.24 5.50
CA VAL A 116 -3.00 -4.03 6.29
C VAL A 116 -3.32 -3.44 7.67
N HIS A 117 -4.29 -2.54 7.76
CA HIS A 117 -4.57 -1.81 8.98
C HIS A 117 -5.16 -2.70 10.07
N ARG A 118 -4.51 -2.72 11.25
CA ARG A 118 -4.94 -3.46 12.45
C ARG A 118 -5.43 -2.54 13.59
N GLY A 119 -5.58 -1.25 13.31
CA GLY A 119 -6.15 -0.28 14.24
C GLY A 119 -7.69 -0.30 14.19
N SER A 120 -8.31 0.30 15.20
CA SER A 120 -9.78 0.31 15.35
C SER A 120 -10.49 1.43 14.59
N VAL A 121 -9.75 2.46 14.14
CA VAL A 121 -10.32 3.62 13.44
C VAL A 121 -9.87 3.60 11.99
N HIS A 122 -10.83 3.63 11.07
CA HIS A 122 -10.56 3.53 9.64
C HIS A 122 -10.64 4.89 8.94
N GLN A 123 -9.73 5.11 7.99
CA GLN A 123 -9.73 6.28 7.12
C GLN A 123 -9.77 5.83 5.66
N TRP A 124 -10.86 6.16 4.96
CA TRP A 124 -11.10 5.81 3.57
C TRP A 124 -10.79 7.00 2.65
N ALA A 125 -10.21 6.73 1.49
CA ALA A 125 -10.00 7.73 0.44
C ALA A 125 -11.26 7.90 -0.41
N THR A 126 -12.05 6.83 -0.57
CA THR A 126 -13.38 6.93 -1.15
C THR A 126 -14.36 7.50 -0.13
N VAL A 127 -15.14 8.48 -0.57
CA VAL A 127 -16.28 8.94 0.22
C VAL A 127 -17.33 7.85 0.14
N VAL A 128 -17.57 7.16 1.25
CA VAL A 128 -18.78 6.33 1.38
C VAL A 128 -19.94 7.32 1.45
N ASP A 129 -20.70 7.42 0.37
CA ASP A 129 -22.02 8.04 0.41
C ASP A 129 -22.85 7.17 1.36
N ARG A 130 -23.03 7.61 2.61
CA ARG A 130 -23.91 6.91 3.55
C ARG A 130 -25.33 7.19 3.07
N PRO A 131 -26.12 6.17 2.71
CA PRO A 131 -27.56 6.41 2.59
C PRO A 131 -28.08 6.79 3.99
N GLU A 132 -28.92 7.83 4.03
CA GLU A 132 -29.65 8.30 5.21
C GLU A 132 -30.57 7.21 5.80
#